data_AF-F9PCT6-F1
#
_entry.id   AF-F9PCT6-F1
#
_cell.length_a   1.000
_cell.length_b   1.000
_cell.length_c   1.000
_cell.angle_alpha   90.00
_cell.angle_beta   90.00
_cell.angle_gamma   90.00
#
_symmetry.space_group_name_H-M   'P 1'
#
loop_
_entity.id
_entity.type
_entity.pdbx_description
1 polymer ?
#
loop_
_entity_poly.entity_id
_entity_poly.type
_entity_poly.pdbx_seq_one_letter_code
_entity_poly.pdbx_strand_id
1 'polypeptide(L)'
;MNLNEIKDLMAQFDQSSLKEFSYKNGTDELVFSKNEAKLVAETSPAPQPVVPAAVPTVAPQAQTAPAVEAVSETSATESVAEGDLVESPLVGVAYLAAGPDKPNFVSVGDTVKKGQTLVIIEAMKVMNEIPAPKDGVVTEILVENEEMVEFGKGLVRIK
;
A
#
# COMPACT_ATOMS: atom_id res chain seq x y z
N MET A 1 18.81 26.62 -5.08
CA MET A 1 18.26 27.56 -4.08
C MET A 1 19.36 28.49 -3.60
N ASN A 2 19.08 29.76 -3.35
CA ASN A 2 20.05 30.71 -2.79
C ASN A 2 19.96 30.76 -1.26
N LEU A 3 21.06 31.14 -0.59
CA LEU A 3 21.15 31.16 0.87
C LEU A 3 20.13 32.10 1.54
N ASN A 4 19.72 33.18 0.87
CA ASN A 4 18.71 34.09 1.39
C ASN A 4 17.30 33.45 1.42
N GLU A 5 16.98 32.63 0.43
CA GLU A 5 15.68 31.95 0.35
C GLU A 5 15.57 30.87 1.44
N ILE A 6 16.67 30.17 1.74
CA ILE A 6 16.71 29.16 2.81
C ILE A 6 16.51 29.81 4.19
N LYS A 7 17.08 31.00 4.43
CA LYS A 7 16.89 31.75 5.68
C LYS A 7 15.45 32.21 5.86
N ASP A 8 14.82 32.66 4.79
CA ASP A 8 13.41 33.05 4.79
C ASP A 8 12.51 31.83 5.09
N LEU A 9 12.77 30.69 4.43
CA LEU A 9 12.07 29.43 4.67
C LEU A 9 12.22 28.94 6.12
N MET A 10 13.41 29.07 6.69
CA MET A 10 13.67 28.71 8.09
C MET A 10 12.87 29.60 9.06
N ALA A 11 12.81 30.91 8.80
CA ALA A 11 12.03 31.84 9.63
C ALA A 11 10.52 31.59 9.53
N GLN A 12 10.01 31.34 8.32
CA GLN A 12 8.61 30.99 8.12
C GLN A 12 8.26 29.63 8.78
N PHE A 13 9.16 28.65 8.66
CA PHE A 13 9.00 27.36 9.32
C PHE A 13 8.95 27.52 10.84
N ASP A 14 9.83 28.34 11.44
CA ASP A 14 9.85 28.63 12.88
C ASP A 14 8.55 29.29 13.37
N GLN A 15 7.99 30.21 12.59
CA GLN A 15 6.70 30.86 12.90
C GLN A 15 5.47 29.99 12.64
N SER A 16 5.60 28.93 11.83
CA SER A 16 4.50 28.03 11.51
C SER A 16 4.22 27.02 12.63
N SER A 17 3.03 26.42 12.60
CA SER A 17 2.68 25.25 13.43
C SER A 17 3.26 23.93 12.89
N LEU A 18 4.05 23.96 11.82
CA LEU A 18 4.65 22.77 11.23
C LEU A 18 5.73 22.22 12.17
N LYS A 19 5.71 20.89 12.36
CA LYS A 19 6.72 20.17 13.13
C LYS A 19 7.86 19.67 12.28
N GLU A 20 7.60 19.42 11.00
CA GLU A 20 8.57 18.90 10.04
C GLU A 20 8.29 19.46 8.65
N PHE A 21 9.35 19.74 7.89
CA PHE A 21 9.32 20.17 6.51
C PHE A 21 10.48 19.50 5.78
N SER A 22 10.20 18.84 4.66
CA SER A 22 11.22 18.26 3.77
C SER A 22 10.97 18.73 2.34
N TYR A 23 12.03 19.18 1.69
CA TYR A 23 12.02 19.62 0.31
C TYR A 23 13.19 18.97 -0.44
N LYS A 24 12.89 18.36 -1.59
CA LYS A 24 13.87 17.69 -2.44
C LYS A 24 13.73 18.15 -3.88
N ASN A 25 14.83 18.63 -4.46
CA ASN A 25 14.90 19.02 -5.87
C ASN A 25 16.21 18.51 -6.47
N GLY A 26 16.14 17.39 -7.19
CA GLY A 26 17.33 16.73 -7.75
C GLY A 26 18.26 16.24 -6.64
N THR A 27 19.45 16.83 -6.56
CA THR A 27 20.47 16.54 -5.53
C THR A 27 20.36 17.41 -4.29
N ASP A 28 19.55 18.47 -4.32
CA ASP A 28 19.35 19.35 -3.17
C ASP A 28 18.26 18.79 -2.25
N GLU A 29 18.58 18.65 -0.97
CA GLU A 29 17.66 18.20 0.08
C GLU A 29 17.72 19.16 1.26
N LEU A 30 16.55 19.62 1.71
CA LEU A 30 16.39 20.52 2.86
C LEU A 30 15.37 19.94 3.81
N VAL A 31 15.78 19.71 5.06
CA VAL A 31 14.94 19.16 6.11
C VAL A 31 14.97 20.10 7.31
N PHE A 32 13.79 20.54 7.75
CA PHE A 32 13.59 21.23 9.01
C PHE A 32 12.72 20.38 9.92
N SER A 33 13.11 20.21 11.17
CA SER A 33 12.31 19.51 12.17
C SER A 33 12.39 20.24 13.50
N LYS A 34 11.23 20.54 14.09
CA LYS A 34 11.08 21.02 15.48
C LYS A 34 10.95 19.87 16.46
N ASN A 35 10.96 18.63 15.96
CA ASN A 35 10.90 17.45 16.79
C ASN A 35 12.26 17.29 17.49
N GLU A 36 12.24 16.99 18.79
CA GLU A 36 13.47 16.69 19.52
C GLU A 36 14.07 15.39 18.95
N ALA A 37 15.12 15.54 18.12
CA ALA A 37 15.70 14.44 17.39
C ALA A 37 16.43 13.47 18.32
N LYS A 38 15.81 12.31 18.62
CA LYS A 38 16.58 11.10 18.92
C LYS A 38 17.16 10.59 17.61
N LEU A 39 18.39 10.98 17.34
CA LEU A 39 19.25 10.34 16.35
C LEU A 39 19.47 8.88 16.79
N VAL A 40 18.73 7.94 16.21
CA VAL A 40 19.11 6.53 16.26
C VAL A 40 19.91 6.24 15.00
N ALA A 41 21.22 6.16 15.17
CA ALA A 41 22.11 5.61 14.18
C ALA A 41 21.73 4.13 13.98
N GLU A 42 21.19 3.79 12.81
CA GLU A 42 21.04 2.39 12.42
C GLU A 42 22.40 1.85 12.01
N THR A 43 23.02 1.14 12.95
CA THR A 43 24.17 0.28 12.73
C THR A 43 23.72 -0.98 11.99
N SER A 44 24.41 -1.28 10.88
CA SER A 44 24.23 -2.52 10.11
C SER A 44 24.44 -3.79 10.94
N PRO A 45 23.68 -4.87 10.68
CA PRO A 45 24.15 -6.22 10.94
C PRO A 45 24.74 -6.85 9.69
N ALA A 46 25.98 -7.32 9.79
CA ALA A 46 26.66 -8.12 8.79
C ALA A 46 26.03 -9.52 8.64
N PRO A 47 26.00 -10.11 7.42
CA PRO A 47 25.52 -11.47 7.22
C PRO A 47 26.54 -12.51 7.73
N GLN A 48 26.09 -13.45 8.56
CA GLN A 48 26.86 -14.65 8.90
C GLN A 48 26.70 -15.72 7.80
N PRO A 49 27.76 -16.39 7.36
CA PRO A 49 27.66 -17.45 6.37
C PRO A 49 27.16 -18.75 7.02
N VAL A 50 26.07 -19.29 6.46
CA VAL A 50 25.55 -20.62 6.77
C VAL A 50 26.42 -21.71 6.14
N VAL A 51 26.74 -22.75 6.90
CA VAL A 51 27.46 -23.93 6.44
C VAL A 51 26.51 -24.87 5.66
N PRO A 52 26.85 -25.38 4.47
CA PRO A 52 26.03 -26.38 3.81
C PRO A 52 26.35 -27.78 4.33
N ALA A 53 25.32 -28.49 4.80
CA ALA A 53 25.38 -29.91 5.13
C ALA A 53 25.45 -30.74 3.84
N ALA A 54 26.42 -31.65 3.77
CA ALA A 54 26.57 -32.62 2.70
C ALA A 54 25.50 -33.72 2.79
N VAL A 55 24.80 -33.99 1.68
CA VAL A 55 24.00 -35.21 1.50
C VAL A 55 24.60 -36.04 0.37
N PRO A 56 24.71 -37.37 0.51
CA PRO A 56 25.39 -38.22 -0.45
C PRO A 56 24.49 -38.62 -1.63
N THR A 57 25.17 -38.72 -2.77
CA THR A 57 24.89 -39.43 -4.03
C THR A 57 23.70 -40.39 -4.11
N VAL A 58 22.90 -40.23 -5.16
CA VAL A 58 22.19 -41.32 -5.85
C VAL A 58 22.30 -41.11 -7.36
N ALA A 59 22.52 -42.22 -8.05
CA ALA A 59 23.04 -42.36 -9.41
C ALA A 59 22.08 -41.92 -10.53
N PRO A 60 22.59 -41.67 -11.76
CA PRO A 60 21.84 -41.08 -12.85
C PRO A 60 21.09 -42.14 -13.68
N GLN A 61 19.81 -41.89 -13.94
CA GLN A 61 19.09 -42.53 -15.05
C GLN A 61 18.63 -41.46 -16.04
N ALA A 62 19.13 -41.61 -17.27
CA ALA A 62 18.76 -40.85 -18.45
C ALA A 62 17.30 -41.13 -18.84
N GLN A 63 16.57 -40.12 -19.31
CA GLN A 63 15.94 -40.14 -20.64
C GLN A 63 15.11 -38.87 -20.91
N THR A 64 15.32 -38.36 -22.13
CA THR A 64 14.37 -37.66 -23.02
C THR A 64 13.83 -36.28 -22.63
N ALA A 65 14.31 -35.27 -23.37
CA ALA A 65 13.51 -34.10 -23.73
C ALA A 65 12.26 -34.53 -24.53
N PRO A 66 11.16 -33.77 -24.41
CA PRO A 66 10.84 -32.81 -25.45
C PRO A 66 10.48 -31.42 -24.90
N ALA A 67 10.42 -30.50 -25.86
CA ALA A 67 10.24 -29.07 -25.71
C ALA A 67 8.81 -28.64 -25.33
N VAL A 68 8.69 -27.30 -25.20
CA VAL A 68 7.55 -26.38 -25.38
C VAL A 68 6.55 -26.14 -24.22
N GLU A 69 6.11 -24.87 -24.23
CA GLU A 69 4.99 -24.22 -23.50
C GLU A 69 5.41 -23.57 -22.17
N ALA A 70 5.75 -22.28 -22.09
CA ALA A 70 4.97 -21.11 -22.52
C ALA A 70 3.50 -21.22 -22.06
N VAL A 71 3.30 -21.07 -20.76
CA VAL A 71 1.97 -20.92 -20.14
C VAL A 71 1.78 -19.41 -19.95
N SER A 72 1.29 -18.71 -20.97
CA SER A 72 -0.12 -18.50 -21.29
C SER A 72 -0.93 -17.94 -20.12
N GLU A 73 -1.20 -16.65 -20.29
CA GLU A 73 -2.24 -15.85 -19.68
C GLU A 73 -3.52 -16.68 -19.44
N THR A 74 -3.88 -16.84 -18.17
CA THR A 74 -5.25 -17.19 -17.79
C THR A 74 -6.07 -15.91 -17.85
N SER A 75 -6.66 -15.67 -19.02
CA SER A 75 -7.90 -14.90 -19.13
C SER A 75 -9.00 -15.73 -18.49
N ALA A 76 -9.20 -15.55 -17.19
CA ALA A 76 -10.42 -16.00 -16.53
C ALA A 76 -11.58 -15.15 -17.07
N THR A 77 -12.58 -15.84 -17.60
CA THR A 77 -13.87 -15.30 -18.05
C THR A 77 -14.45 -14.30 -17.07
N GLU A 78 -14.34 -13.01 -17.37
CA GLU A 78 -15.08 -11.97 -16.68
C GLU A 78 -16.56 -12.08 -17.08
N SER A 79 -17.36 -12.67 -16.20
CA SER A 79 -18.69 -12.14 -15.97
C SER A 79 -18.50 -10.64 -15.80
N VAL A 80 -19.02 -9.82 -16.73
CA VAL A 80 -18.90 -8.36 -16.67
C VAL A 80 -19.49 -7.93 -15.34
N ALA A 81 -18.66 -7.79 -14.31
CA ALA A 81 -19.14 -7.53 -12.98
C ALA A 81 -19.74 -6.11 -12.99
N GLU A 82 -21.02 -6.05 -12.67
CA GLU A 82 -21.86 -4.87 -12.88
C GLU A 82 -21.54 -3.80 -11.83
N GLY A 83 -21.32 -2.57 -12.27
CA GLY A 83 -21.05 -1.41 -11.41
C GLY A 83 -19.69 -0.76 -11.64
N ASP A 84 -19.52 0.42 -11.05
CA ASP A 84 -18.28 1.20 -11.06
C ASP A 84 -17.31 0.63 -10.02
N LEU A 85 -16.06 0.42 -10.43
CA LEU A 85 -15.00 -0.04 -9.55
C LEU A 85 -14.44 1.12 -8.73
N VAL A 86 -14.43 0.97 -7.41
CA VAL A 86 -13.72 1.86 -6.49
C VAL A 86 -12.33 1.27 -6.26
N GLU A 87 -11.31 2.01 -6.69
CA GLU A 87 -9.91 1.60 -6.62
C GLU A 87 -9.19 2.25 -5.45
N SER A 88 -8.09 1.63 -5.02
CA SER A 88 -7.22 2.18 -3.99
C SER A 88 -6.43 3.39 -4.49
N PRO A 89 -6.52 4.56 -3.82
CA PRO A 89 -5.74 5.74 -4.16
C PRO A 89 -4.31 5.70 -3.62
N LEU A 90 -3.94 4.69 -2.82
CA LEU A 90 -2.64 4.60 -2.14
C LEU A 90 -2.24 3.15 -1.86
N VAL A 91 -0.99 2.94 -1.47
CA VAL A 91 -0.46 1.63 -1.07
C VAL A 91 -0.59 1.48 0.43
N GLY A 92 -1.10 0.34 0.93
CA GLY A 92 -1.29 0.14 2.36
C GLY A 92 -1.97 -1.18 2.71
N VAL A 93 -2.53 -1.25 3.92
CA VAL A 93 -3.29 -2.41 4.42
C VAL A 93 -4.76 -2.05 4.48
N ALA A 94 -5.63 -2.84 3.84
CA ALA A 94 -7.06 -2.62 3.83
C ALA A 94 -7.74 -3.21 5.08
N TYR A 95 -8.66 -2.45 5.66
CA TYR A 95 -9.51 -2.88 6.76
C TYR A 95 -10.98 -2.70 6.39
N LEU A 96 -11.74 -3.77 6.57
CA LEU A 96 -13.18 -3.77 6.27
C LEU A 96 -14.02 -3.17 7.39
N ALA A 97 -13.43 -2.97 8.58
CA ALA A 97 -14.09 -2.42 9.76
C ALA A 97 -13.24 -1.33 10.43
N ALA A 98 -13.86 -0.49 11.26
CA ALA A 98 -13.16 0.55 12.03
C ALA A 98 -12.27 0.00 13.16
N GLY A 99 -12.33 -1.31 13.42
CA GLY A 99 -11.56 -2.01 14.45
C GLY A 99 -11.96 -3.48 14.52
N PRO A 100 -11.21 -4.31 15.27
CA PRO A 100 -11.35 -5.77 15.26
C PRO A 100 -12.71 -6.28 15.74
N ASP A 101 -13.35 -5.58 16.67
CA ASP A 101 -14.66 -5.94 17.23
C ASP A 101 -15.83 -5.14 16.62
N LYS A 102 -15.58 -4.40 15.54
CA LYS A 102 -16.58 -3.58 14.86
C LYS A 102 -17.13 -4.30 13.64
N PRO A 103 -18.40 -4.06 13.27
CA PRO A 103 -18.92 -4.57 12.01
C PRO A 103 -18.17 -3.97 10.84
N ASN A 104 -18.18 -4.68 9.72
CA ASN A 104 -17.69 -4.14 8.46
C ASN A 104 -18.44 -2.85 8.10
N PHE A 105 -17.77 -1.92 7.44
CA PHE A 105 -18.37 -0.68 6.97
C PHE A 105 -19.53 -0.94 6.00
N VAL A 106 -19.37 -1.94 5.14
CA VAL A 106 -20.36 -2.37 4.15
C VAL A 106 -20.31 -3.87 3.91
N SER A 107 -21.42 -4.43 3.44
CA SER A 107 -21.59 -5.79 2.95
C SER A 107 -22.18 -5.78 1.54
N VAL A 108 -22.00 -6.87 0.78
CA VAL A 108 -22.64 -7.02 -0.54
C VAL A 108 -24.16 -6.93 -0.40
N GLY A 109 -24.78 -6.09 -1.22
CA GLY A 109 -26.21 -5.78 -1.17
C GLY A 109 -26.56 -4.53 -0.37
N ASP A 110 -25.62 -3.94 0.38
CA ASP A 110 -25.88 -2.70 1.12
C ASP A 110 -26.04 -1.51 0.19
N THR A 111 -26.99 -0.64 0.53
CA THR A 111 -27.13 0.68 -0.10
C THR A 111 -26.18 1.67 0.57
N VAL A 112 -25.37 2.36 -0.24
CA VAL A 112 -24.40 3.35 0.22
C VAL A 112 -24.72 4.73 -0.34
N LYS A 113 -24.33 5.77 0.41
CA LYS A 113 -24.41 7.16 -0.05
C LYS A 113 -23.04 7.69 -0.43
N LYS A 114 -22.99 8.64 -1.36
CA LYS A 114 -21.76 9.39 -1.67
C LYS A 114 -21.13 9.93 -0.38
N GLY A 115 -19.85 9.66 -0.20
CA GLY A 115 -19.09 10.05 1.00
C GLY A 115 -19.12 9.02 2.13
N GLN A 116 -19.95 7.98 2.07
CA GLN A 116 -19.97 6.92 3.08
C GLN A 116 -18.69 6.08 2.98
N THR A 117 -18.03 5.84 4.11
CA THR A 117 -16.83 5.01 4.20
C THR A 117 -17.11 3.58 3.79
N LEU A 118 -16.30 3.04 2.88
CA LEU A 118 -16.41 1.67 2.37
C LEU A 118 -15.33 0.76 2.96
N VAL A 119 -14.10 1.27 3.00
CA VAL A 119 -12.88 0.57 3.44
C VAL A 119 -11.95 1.61 4.07
N ILE A 120 -11.13 1.21 5.03
CA ILE A 120 -9.99 2.02 5.50
C ILE A 120 -8.71 1.43 4.92
N ILE A 121 -7.78 2.28 4.50
CA ILE A 121 -6.43 1.87 4.14
C ILE A 121 -5.43 2.49 5.10
N GLU A 122 -4.74 1.64 5.84
CA GLU A 122 -3.61 2.06 6.67
C GLU A 122 -2.36 2.19 5.82
N ALA A 123 -1.80 3.40 5.80
CA ALA A 123 -0.50 3.67 5.21
C ALA A 123 0.32 4.52 6.16
N MET A 124 1.54 4.06 6.47
CA MET A 124 2.45 4.76 7.39
C MET A 124 1.80 5.13 8.75
N LYS A 125 0.99 4.20 9.31
CA LYS A 125 0.20 4.38 10.56
C LYS A 125 -0.91 5.44 10.48
N VAL A 126 -1.29 5.87 9.28
CA VAL A 126 -2.42 6.76 9.03
C VAL A 126 -3.57 5.95 8.44
N MET A 127 -4.73 6.02 9.08
CA MET A 127 -5.97 5.36 8.64
C MET A 127 -6.70 6.29 7.65
N ASN A 128 -6.64 5.96 6.36
CA ASN A 128 -7.29 6.73 5.31
C ASN A 128 -8.63 6.09 4.96
N GLU A 129 -9.73 6.80 5.17
CA GLU A 129 -11.04 6.34 4.75
C GLU A 129 -11.21 6.42 3.23
N ILE A 130 -11.76 5.38 2.63
CA ILE A 130 -12.13 5.33 1.21
C ILE A 130 -13.64 5.53 1.10
N PRO A 131 -14.12 6.74 0.73
CA PRO A 131 -15.53 7.02 0.63
C PRO A 131 -16.15 6.53 -0.68
N ALA A 132 -17.45 6.27 -0.67
CA ALA A 132 -18.21 5.98 -1.88
C ALA A 132 -18.23 7.20 -2.82
N PRO A 133 -17.91 7.04 -4.12
CA PRO A 133 -17.88 8.15 -5.08
C PRO A 133 -19.29 8.64 -5.45
N LYS A 134 -20.30 7.79 -5.30
CA LYS A 134 -21.70 8.04 -5.63
C LYS A 134 -22.63 7.27 -4.69
N ASP A 135 -23.91 7.61 -4.76
CA ASP A 135 -24.97 6.77 -4.20
C ASP A 135 -25.09 5.49 -5.04
N GLY A 136 -25.37 4.35 -4.40
CA GLY A 136 -25.53 3.08 -5.12
C GLY A 136 -25.65 1.88 -4.20
N VAL A 137 -25.51 0.69 -4.79
CA VAL A 137 -25.54 -0.60 -4.06
C VAL A 137 -24.20 -1.32 -4.23
N VAL A 138 -23.65 -1.84 -3.14
CA VAL A 138 -22.42 -2.64 -3.14
C VAL A 138 -22.70 -3.97 -3.84
N THR A 139 -22.03 -4.23 -4.96
CA THR A 139 -22.18 -5.47 -5.73
C THR A 139 -21.08 -6.48 -5.40
N GLU A 140 -19.91 -6.01 -5.00
CA GLU A 140 -18.75 -6.87 -4.74
C GLU A 140 -17.75 -6.18 -3.82
N ILE A 141 -17.09 -6.96 -2.95
CA ILE A 141 -15.95 -6.54 -2.14
C ILE A 141 -14.75 -7.36 -2.63
N LEU A 142 -13.74 -6.70 -3.18
CA LEU A 142 -12.60 -7.29 -3.91
C LEU A 142 -11.33 -7.36 -3.07
N VAL A 143 -11.46 -7.18 -1.75
CA VAL A 143 -10.36 -7.12 -0.81
C VAL A 143 -10.75 -7.78 0.51
N GLU A 144 -9.82 -8.48 1.12
CA GLU A 144 -9.95 -9.10 2.42
C GLU A 144 -9.53 -8.14 3.54
N ASN A 145 -9.99 -8.42 4.77
CA ASN A 145 -9.52 -7.66 5.93
C ASN A 145 -8.04 -7.96 6.19
N GLU A 146 -7.26 -6.91 6.48
CA GLU A 146 -5.80 -6.96 6.68
C GLU A 146 -5.00 -7.32 5.41
N GLU A 147 -5.59 -7.16 4.23
CA GLU A 147 -4.92 -7.43 2.96
C GLU A 147 -4.01 -6.25 2.53
N MET A 148 -2.81 -6.56 2.04
CA MET A 148 -1.94 -5.58 1.40
C MET A 148 -2.52 -5.16 0.04
N VAL A 149 -2.72 -3.86 -0.15
CA VAL A 149 -3.26 -3.28 -1.38
C VAL A 149 -2.29 -2.30 -2.03
N GLU A 150 -2.28 -2.30 -3.36
CA GLU A 150 -1.47 -1.40 -4.19
C GLU A 150 -2.32 -0.27 -4.77
N PHE A 151 -1.66 0.78 -5.29
CA PHE A 151 -2.34 1.85 -6.01
C PHE A 151 -3.10 1.28 -7.22
N GLY A 152 -4.36 1.69 -7.40
CA GLY A 152 -5.22 1.21 -8.48
C GLY A 152 -5.82 -0.18 -8.25
N LYS A 153 -5.50 -0.88 -7.14
CA LYS A 153 -6.16 -2.15 -6.84
C LYS A 153 -7.65 -1.92 -6.58
N GLY A 154 -8.52 -2.70 -7.23
CA GLY A 154 -9.95 -2.68 -6.96
C GLY A 154 -10.28 -3.08 -5.52
N LEU A 155 -11.17 -2.32 -4.88
CA LEU A 155 -11.59 -2.53 -3.50
C LEU A 155 -13.05 -2.97 -3.40
N VAL A 156 -13.94 -2.22 -4.05
CA VAL A 156 -15.40 -2.42 -3.96
C VAL A 156 -16.02 -2.06 -5.32
N ARG A 157 -17.04 -2.81 -5.77
CA ARG A 157 -17.88 -2.40 -6.91
C ARG A 157 -19.23 -1.86 -6.42
N ILE A 158 -19.69 -0.77 -7.05
CA ILE A 158 -20.94 -0.09 -6.70
C ILE A 158 -21.74 0.20 -7.97
N LYS A 159 -23.00 -0.23 -8.02
CA LYS A 159 -23.90 0.13 -9.12
C LYS A 159 -24.90 1.19 -8.72
#